data_AF-A0ABD0PCP2-F1
#
_entry.id   AF-A0ABD0PCP2-F1
#
_cell.length_a   1.000
_cell.length_b   1.000
_cell.length_c   1.000
_cell.angle_alpha   90.00
_cell.angle_beta   90.00
_cell.angle_gamma   90.00
#
_symmetry.space_group_name_H-M   'P 1'
#
loop_
_entity.id
_entity.type
_entity.pdbx_description
1 polymer ?
#
loop_
_entity_poly.entity_id
_entity_poly.type
_entity_poly.pdbx_seq_one_letter_code
_entity_poly.pdbx_strand_id
1 'polypeptide(L)'
;EVERNLQDAMQVCRNVLLDPHLLPGGGAVEMVVSHRLTERSRALTGVEQWPYRAVAQALEVIPRTLIQNCGASAIRVLTSLRAKHTQEGNTSWGINGEMGTLADMEQLGIWEPLAVKAQTYKTAVE
;
A
#
# COMPACT_ATOMS: atom_id res chain seq x y z
N GLU A 1 -1.48 -26.45 -2.56
CA GLU A 1 -0.87 -25.34 -3.32
C GLU A 1 -1.57 -24.99 -4.63
N VAL A 2 -1.51 -25.80 -5.70
CA VAL A 2 -2.08 -25.40 -7.01
C VAL A 2 -3.58 -25.08 -6.95
N GLU A 3 -4.38 -25.96 -6.34
CA GLU A 3 -5.83 -25.75 -6.19
C GLU A 3 -6.16 -24.50 -5.39
N ARG A 4 -5.42 -24.26 -4.30
CA ARG A 4 -5.57 -23.08 -3.45
C ARG A 4 -5.26 -21.79 -4.22
N ASN A 5 -4.15 -21.75 -4.94
CA ASN A 5 -3.77 -20.58 -5.74
C ASN A 5 -4.79 -20.30 -6.85
N LEU A 6 -5.34 -21.34 -7.47
CA LEU A 6 -6.40 -21.19 -8.46
C LEU A 6 -7.67 -20.62 -7.82
N GLN A 7 -8.04 -21.11 -6.64
CA GLN A 7 -9.21 -20.63 -5.91
C GLN A 7 -9.05 -19.15 -5.51
N ASP A 8 -7.86 -18.74 -5.07
CA ASP A 8 -7.56 -17.34 -4.73
C ASP A 8 -7.65 -16.43 -5.98
N ALA A 9 -7.09 -16.88 -7.12
CA ALA A 9 -7.18 -16.15 -8.39
C ALA A 9 -8.64 -15.99 -8.85
N MET A 10 -9.45 -17.04 -8.77
CA MET A 10 -10.88 -16.97 -9.13
C MET A 10 -11.67 -16.01 -8.22
N GLN A 11 -11.36 -15.99 -6.92
CA GLN A 11 -12.00 -15.07 -5.97
C GLN A 11 -11.65 -13.61 -6.27
N VAL A 12 -10.39 -13.32 -6.60
CA VAL A 12 -9.95 -11.98 -7.03
C VAL A 12 -10.68 -11.56 -8.30
N CYS A 13 -10.76 -12.42 -9.32
CA CYS A 13 -11.51 -12.15 -10.54
C CYS A 13 -13.00 -11.86 -10.25
N ARG A 14 -13.62 -12.65 -9.37
CA ARG A 14 -15.00 -12.42 -8.94
C ARG A 14 -15.17 -11.07 -8.27
N ASN A 15 -14.24 -10.66 -7.40
CA ASN A 15 -14.30 -9.36 -6.73
C ASN A 15 -14.25 -8.21 -7.74
N VAL A 16 -13.39 -8.30 -8.76
CA VAL A 16 -13.32 -7.28 -9.83
C VAL A 16 -14.60 -7.25 -10.67
N LEU A 17 -15.25 -8.39 -10.91
CA LEU A 17 -16.53 -8.43 -11.62
C LEU A 17 -17.66 -7.76 -10.85
N LEU A 18 -17.66 -7.86 -9.52
CA LEU A 18 -18.69 -7.28 -8.65
C LEU A 18 -18.43 -5.81 -8.30
N ASP A 19 -17.15 -5.45 -8.12
CA ASP A 19 -16.68 -4.12 -7.80
C ASP A 19 -15.47 -3.78 -8.71
N PRO A 20 -15.69 -3.13 -9.87
CA PRO A 20 -14.68 -2.97 -10.93
C PRO A 20 -13.72 -1.81 -10.65
N HIS A 21 -13.24 -1.69 -9.41
CA HIS A 21 -12.25 -0.70 -9.00
C HIS A 21 -10.93 -1.38 -8.63
N LEU A 22 -9.85 -0.89 -9.22
CA LEU A 22 -8.49 -1.36 -9.00
C LEU A 22 -7.63 -0.26 -8.40
N LEU A 23 -6.61 -0.66 -7.65
CA LEU A 23 -5.64 0.24 -7.06
C LEU A 23 -4.20 -0.26 -7.33
N PRO A 24 -3.21 0.65 -7.41
CA PRO A 24 -1.81 0.27 -7.61
C PRO A 24 -1.30 -0.63 -6.47
N GLY A 25 -0.65 -1.75 -6.80
CA GLY A 25 -0.18 -2.72 -5.82
C GLY A 25 1.16 -2.37 -5.15
N GLY A 26 1.93 -3.38 -4.75
CA GLY A 26 3.32 -3.21 -4.31
C GLY A 26 3.53 -2.30 -3.09
N GLY A 27 2.52 -2.13 -2.24
CA GLY A 27 2.58 -1.22 -1.10
C GLY A 27 2.37 0.26 -1.45
N ALA A 28 1.99 0.58 -2.70
CA ALA A 28 1.77 1.95 -3.15
C ALA A 28 0.57 2.59 -2.43
N VAL A 29 -0.57 1.89 -2.37
CA VAL A 29 -1.80 2.38 -1.71
C VAL A 29 -1.55 2.65 -0.23
N GLU A 30 -0.88 1.74 0.46
CA GLU A 30 -0.55 1.89 1.88
C GLU A 30 0.30 3.14 2.12
N MET A 31 1.23 3.45 1.23
CA MET A 31 2.03 4.67 1.30
C MET A 31 1.21 5.93 1.03
N VAL A 32 0.30 5.92 0.03
CA VAL A 32 -0.60 7.05 -0.22
C VAL A 32 -1.49 7.33 1.00
N VAL A 33 -2.09 6.29 1.58
CA VAL A 33 -2.96 6.42 2.75
C VAL A 33 -2.17 6.90 3.96
N SER A 34 -0.97 6.35 4.18
CA SER A 34 -0.04 6.82 5.22
C SER A 34 0.29 8.30 5.08
N HIS A 35 0.61 8.75 3.86
CA HIS A 35 0.90 10.15 3.58
C HIS A 35 -0.31 11.04 3.87
N ARG A 36 -1.50 10.68 3.37
CA ARG A 36 -2.74 11.45 3.61
C ARG A 36 -3.13 11.53 5.08
N LEU A 37 -3.00 10.42 5.83
CA LEU A 37 -3.23 10.41 7.27
C LEU A 37 -2.21 11.27 8.02
N THR A 38 -0.95 11.28 7.57
CA THR A 38 0.08 12.16 8.13
C THR A 38 -0.25 13.63 7.90
N GLU A 39 -0.67 14.03 6.69
CA GLU A 39 -1.10 15.40 6.41
C GLU A 39 -2.34 15.78 7.23
N ARG A 40 -3.32 14.87 7.34
CA ARG A 40 -4.49 15.09 8.20
C ARG A 40 -4.09 15.28 9.67
N SER A 41 -3.13 14.49 10.17
CA SER A 41 -2.64 14.62 11.54
C SER A 41 -2.02 16.00 11.82
N ARG A 42 -1.36 16.62 10.82
CA ARG A 42 -0.75 17.95 10.94
C ARG A 42 -1.79 19.07 10.99
N ALA A 43 -2.95 18.85 10.36
CA ALA A 43 -4.05 19.80 10.39
C ALA A 43 -4.84 19.78 11.73
N LEU A 44 -4.67 18.73 12.54
CA LEU A 44 -5.33 18.58 13.83
C LEU A 44 -4.47 19.17 14.95
N THR A 45 -5.11 19.75 15.95
CA THR A 45 -4.47 20.31 17.15
C THR A 45 -4.76 19.45 18.37
N GLY A 46 -3.79 19.31 19.28
CA GLY A 46 -3.96 18.57 20.53
C GLY A 46 -3.73 17.07 20.40
N VAL A 47 -4.35 16.30 21.29
CA VAL A 47 -4.08 14.85 21.46
C VAL A 47 -4.64 14.00 20.32
N GLU A 48 -5.62 14.50 19.57
CA GLU A 48 -6.25 13.79 18.45
C GLU A 48 -5.31 13.53 17.28
N GLN A 49 -4.17 14.24 17.19
CA GLN A 49 -3.18 14.00 16.13
C GLN A 49 -2.47 12.63 16.26
N TRP A 50 -2.34 12.12 17.50
CA TRP A 50 -1.49 10.96 17.77
C TRP A 50 -2.04 9.66 17.17
N PRO A 51 -3.35 9.35 17.28
CA PRO A 51 -3.93 8.19 16.62
C PRO A 51 -3.73 8.21 15.10
N TYR A 52 -3.95 9.35 14.44
CA TYR A 52 -3.75 9.47 12.98
C TYR A 52 -2.31 9.19 12.59
N ARG A 53 -1.35 9.74 13.34
CA ARG A 53 0.07 9.50 13.09
C ARG A 53 0.46 8.05 13.34
N ALA A 54 -0.10 7.41 14.36
CA ALA A 54 0.16 6.01 14.67
C ALA A 54 -0.35 5.08 13.55
N VAL A 55 -1.59 5.29 13.07
CA VAL A 55 -2.15 4.51 11.96
C VAL A 55 -1.37 4.75 10.67
N ALA A 56 -1.00 6.00 10.38
CA ALA A 56 -0.16 6.33 9.22
C ALA A 56 1.17 5.55 9.25
N GLN A 57 1.85 5.52 10.39
CA GLN A 57 3.10 4.78 10.55
C GLN A 57 2.90 3.27 10.47
N ALA A 58 1.78 2.74 10.99
CA ALA A 58 1.47 1.33 10.95
C ALA A 58 1.29 0.82 9.51
N LEU A 59 0.62 1.58 8.63
CA LEU A 59 0.43 1.21 7.23
C LEU A 59 1.76 1.02 6.47
N GLU A 60 2.80 1.73 6.87
CA GLU A 60 4.13 1.57 6.25
C GLU A 60 4.80 0.22 6.55
N VAL A 61 4.24 -0.61 7.44
CA VAL A 61 4.73 -1.96 7.69
C VAL A 61 4.67 -2.81 6.42
N ILE A 62 3.64 -2.64 5.59
CA ILE A 62 3.45 -3.42 4.36
C ILE A 62 4.57 -3.17 3.35
N PRO A 63 4.82 -1.93 2.86
CA PRO A 63 5.93 -1.68 1.96
C PRO A 63 7.29 -1.98 2.63
N ARG A 64 7.45 -1.78 3.94
CA ARG A 64 8.67 -2.15 4.66
C ARG A 64 8.94 -3.65 4.59
N THR A 65 7.93 -4.48 4.85
CA THR A 65 8.05 -5.94 4.80
C THR A 65 8.34 -6.41 3.39
N LEU A 66 7.71 -5.81 2.36
CA LEU A 66 8.05 -6.10 0.96
C LEU A 66 9.54 -5.83 0.69
N ILE A 67 10.05 -4.65 1.06
CA ILE A 67 11.47 -4.31 0.87
C ILE A 67 12.40 -5.31 1.57
N GLN A 68 12.06 -5.69 2.81
CA GLN A 68 12.84 -6.64 3.60
C GLN A 68 12.88 -8.02 2.95
N ASN A 69 11.75 -8.49 2.44
CA ASN A 69 11.65 -9.78 1.75
C ASN A 69 12.45 -9.80 0.44
N CYS A 70 12.63 -8.65 -0.21
CA CYS A 70 13.51 -8.51 -1.37
C CYS A 70 15.01 -8.41 -1.03
N GLY A 71 15.38 -8.42 0.26
CA GLY A 71 16.78 -8.28 0.71
C GLY A 71 17.35 -6.85 0.54
N ALA A 72 16.51 -5.86 0.27
CA ALA A 72 16.93 -4.48 0.09
C ALA A 72 16.99 -3.71 1.42
N SER A 73 17.69 -2.57 1.43
CA SER A 73 17.77 -1.71 2.61
C SER A 73 16.42 -1.04 2.89
N ALA A 74 15.66 -1.61 3.84
CA ALA A 74 14.35 -1.11 4.27
C ALA A 74 14.35 0.40 4.57
N ILE A 75 15.36 0.90 5.29
CA ILE A 75 15.45 2.31 5.65
C ILE A 75 15.61 3.20 4.42
N ARG A 76 16.54 2.85 3.52
CA ARG A 76 16.86 3.67 2.34
C ARG A 76 15.71 3.69 1.34
N VAL A 77 15.16 2.52 1.03
CA VAL A 77 14.09 2.39 0.03
C VAL A 77 12.78 2.97 0.55
N LEU A 78 12.42 2.73 1.82
CA LEU A 78 11.20 3.30 2.40
C LEU A 78 11.27 4.84 2.48
N THR A 79 12.42 5.41 2.84
CA THR A 79 12.64 6.86 2.80
C THR A 79 12.47 7.42 1.39
N SER A 80 13.00 6.72 0.39
CA SER A 80 12.87 7.11 -1.02
C SER A 80 11.42 7.00 -1.50
N LEU A 81 10.69 5.96 -1.07
CA LEU A 81 9.27 5.76 -1.37
C LEU A 81 8.43 6.89 -0.78
N ARG A 82 8.65 7.25 0.49
CA ARG A 82 7.99 8.40 1.14
C ARG A 82 8.20 9.69 0.33
N ALA A 83 9.46 9.99 -0.03
CA ALA A 83 9.80 11.19 -0.80
C ALA A 83 9.19 11.22 -2.21
N LYS A 84 8.90 10.05 -2.80
CA LYS A 84 8.15 9.95 -4.05
C LYS A 84 6.68 10.31 -3.87
N HIS A 85 6.05 9.82 -2.81
CA HIS A 85 4.62 10.04 -2.51
C HIS A 85 4.29 11.44 -1.99
N THR A 86 5.29 12.24 -1.58
CA THR A 86 5.10 13.66 -1.28
C THR A 86 4.99 14.53 -2.53
N GLN A 87 5.35 14.02 -3.71
CA GLN A 87 5.26 14.75 -4.98
C GLN A 87 3.87 14.56 -5.58
N GLU A 88 3.29 15.61 -6.13
CA GLU A 88 1.99 15.53 -6.80
C GLU A 88 2.00 14.54 -7.97
N GLY A 89 0.93 13.76 -8.10
CA GLY A 89 0.75 12.78 -9.19
C GLY A 89 1.43 11.42 -8.99
N ASN A 90 2.28 11.23 -7.96
CA ASN A 90 3.03 9.98 -7.77
C ASN A 90 2.34 8.96 -6.85
N THR A 91 1.05 8.67 -7.08
CA THR A 91 0.28 7.74 -6.23
C THR A 91 0.53 6.26 -6.54
N SER A 92 1.07 5.95 -7.72
CA SER A 92 1.27 4.59 -8.20
C SER A 92 2.60 3.95 -7.81
N TRP A 93 3.52 4.72 -7.22
CA TRP A 93 4.86 4.22 -6.90
C TRP A 93 4.82 3.19 -5.77
N GLY A 94 5.40 2.02 -5.99
CA GLY A 94 5.46 0.95 -5.01
C GLY A 94 6.83 0.26 -5.00
N ILE A 95 6.88 -0.93 -4.42
CA ILE A 95 8.06 -1.78 -4.34
C ILE A 95 7.95 -2.86 -5.40
N ASN A 96 8.95 -2.95 -6.28
CA ASN A 96 9.11 -4.10 -7.17
C ASN A 96 9.65 -5.29 -6.36
N GLY A 97 8.84 -6.34 -6.24
CA GLY A 97 9.15 -7.55 -5.47
C GLY A 97 10.35 -8.36 -6.00
N GLU A 98 10.67 -8.25 -7.30
CA GLU A 98 11.78 -8.98 -7.93
C GLU A 98 13.11 -8.24 -7.78
N MET A 99 13.08 -6.91 -7.93
CA MET A 99 14.29 -6.08 -7.92
C MET A 99 14.60 -5.44 -6.56
N GLY A 100 13.62 -5.36 -5.65
CA GLY A 100 13.74 -4.64 -4.38
C GLY A 100 13.90 -3.12 -4.53
N THR A 101 13.51 -2.57 -5.68
CA THR A 101 13.60 -1.15 -6.02
C THR A 101 12.23 -0.49 -6.13
N LEU A 102 12.21 0.84 -6.19
CA LEU A 102 10.98 1.58 -6.46
C LEU A 102 10.60 1.43 -7.93
N ALA A 103 9.32 1.22 -8.20
CA ALA A 103 8.79 1.22 -9.55
C ALA A 103 7.37 1.78 -9.59
N ASP A 104 6.95 2.22 -10.76
CA ASP A 104 5.58 2.63 -11.02
C ASP A 104 4.72 1.37 -11.25
N MET A 105 3.77 1.12 -10.34
CA MET A 105 2.96 -0.10 -10.38
C MET A 105 1.96 -0.11 -11.53
N GLU A 106 1.56 1.06 -12.05
CA GLU A 106 0.69 1.13 -13.24
C GLU A 106 1.44 0.67 -14.48
N GLN A 107 2.69 1.10 -14.63
CA GLN A 107 3.56 0.71 -15.74
C GLN A 107 3.93 -0.77 -15.69
N LEU A 108 4.11 -1.33 -14.49
CA LEU A 108 4.34 -2.76 -14.30
C LEU A 108 3.07 -3.61 -14.41
N GLY A 109 1.88 -3.00 -14.46
CA GLY A 109 0.60 -3.71 -14.49
C GLY A 109 0.27 -4.45 -13.20
N ILE A 110 0.81 -4.02 -12.06
CA ILE A 110 0.59 -4.65 -10.76
C ILE A 110 -0.57 -3.93 -10.07
N TRP A 111 -1.74 -4.56 -10.09
CA TRP A 111 -3.00 -4.02 -9.58
C TRP A 111 -3.62 -4.93 -8.54
N GLU A 112 -4.27 -4.32 -7.54
CA GLU A 112 -5.02 -5.02 -6.51
C GLU A 112 -6.48 -4.52 -6.48
N PRO A 113 -7.48 -5.39 -6.24
CA PRO A 113 -8.87 -4.94 -6.15
C PRO A 113 -9.11 -4.03 -4.95
N LEU A 114 -9.87 -2.96 -5.15
CA LEU A 114 -10.29 -2.05 -4.08
C LEU A 114 -10.98 -2.81 -2.94
N ALA A 115 -11.88 -3.73 -3.28
CA ALA A 115 -12.63 -4.55 -2.34
C ALA A 115 -11.73 -5.27 -1.31
N VAL A 116 -10.57 -5.77 -1.75
CA VAL A 116 -9.60 -6.44 -0.87
C VAL A 116 -9.00 -5.44 0.11
N LYS A 117 -8.48 -4.31 -0.38
CA LYS A 117 -7.86 -3.27 0.46
C LYS A 117 -8.84 -2.67 1.46
N ALA A 118 -10.04 -2.35 1.02
CA ALA A 118 -11.09 -1.81 1.87
C ALA A 118 -11.43 -2.78 3.01
N GLN A 119 -11.61 -4.07 2.69
CA GLN A 119 -11.86 -5.08 3.70
C GLN A 119 -10.69 -5.23 4.66
N THR A 120 -9.44 -5.27 4.16
CA THR A 120 -8.24 -5.36 5.01
C THR A 120 -8.18 -4.23 6.03
N TYR A 121 -8.39 -2.99 5.61
CA TYR A 121 -8.35 -1.85 6.53
C TYR A 121 -9.50 -1.86 7.53
N LYS A 122 -10.71 -2.22 7.08
CA LYS A 122 -11.86 -2.34 7.96
C LYS A 122 -11.62 -3.35 9.08
N THR A 123 -11.23 -4.58 8.73
CA THR A 123 -11.04 -5.66 9.72
C THR A 123 -9.79 -5.50 10.58
N ALA A 124 -8.81 -4.71 10.15
CA ALA A 124 -7.61 -4.46 10.95
C ALA A 124 -7.82 -3.36 12.01
N VAL A 125 -8.81 -2.47 11.80
CA VAL A 125 -9.09 -1.32 12.67
C VAL A 125 -10.28 -1.58 13.60
N GLU A 126 -11.33 -2.24 13.11
CA GLU A 126 -12.50 -2.69 13.90
C GLU A 126 -12.17 -3.90 14.77
#